data_AF-A0A329HYA6-F1
#
_entry.id   AF-A0A329HYA6-F1
#
_cell.length_a   1.000
_cell.length_b   1.000
_cell.length_c   1.000
_cell.angle_alpha   90.00
_cell.angle_beta   90.00
_cell.angle_gamma   90.00
#
_symmetry.space_group_name_H-M   'P 1'
#
loop_
_entity.id
_entity.type
_entity.pdbx_description
1 polymer ?
#
loop_
_entity_poly.entity_id
_entity_poly.type
_entity_poly.pdbx_seq_one_letter_code
_entity_poly.pdbx_strand_id
1 'polypeptide(L)'
;MTFNRRRFLKASAQASAALCLFDALGVQAATPFSSIQTAPRLKAPAGSVDCHMHLYDDRYPAAPGAKLLPPNASLDDYHQLQALLGLRRMVIVTPSTYGTDNRCMLDGLARSRGQARGVAVLDQSITDAELQALHKAGVRGIRFNLSYGGADLADLEPLAARVDELGWNVQVVAPGNQLVELESRLQRLPARLVIDHMGHVPQPEGVNSQAFAIVTRLLDGGRTWVKLSGPYIRSRSGPPDYADVGAVARELVRRHPERLLWGSDWPHPTVATGNKPDDGRIFDLLADWAPDEQLRNAILRDNPVSLYGF
;
A
#
# COMPACT_ATOMS: atom_id res chain seq x y z
N MET A 1 5.74 -1.79 66.85
CA MET A 1 4.47 -2.07 66.14
C MET A 1 4.55 -3.46 65.55
N THR A 2 3.74 -4.41 66.03
CA THR A 2 3.76 -5.81 65.59
C THR A 2 3.02 -5.95 64.25
N PHE A 3 3.74 -6.34 63.20
CA PHE A 3 3.17 -6.68 61.89
C PHE A 3 2.46 -8.03 61.96
N ASN A 4 1.11 -8.04 61.90
CA ASN A 4 0.32 -9.27 61.85
C ASN A 4 0.07 -9.68 60.39
N ARG A 5 0.18 -10.99 60.11
CA ARG A 5 0.00 -11.68 58.82
C ARG A 5 -1.21 -11.20 58.00
N ARG A 6 -2.31 -10.84 58.67
CA ARG A 6 -3.53 -10.30 58.03
C ARG A 6 -3.34 -8.91 57.40
N ARG A 7 -2.47 -8.05 57.95
CA ARG A 7 -2.14 -6.74 57.37
C ARG A 7 -1.16 -6.88 56.19
N PHE A 8 -0.23 -7.83 56.26
CA PHE A 8 0.68 -8.13 55.16
C PHE A 8 -0.07 -8.64 53.92
N LEU A 9 -1.01 -9.58 54.11
CA LEU A 9 -1.84 -10.12 53.02
C LEU A 9 -2.78 -9.08 52.38
N LYS A 10 -3.28 -8.11 53.15
CA LYS A 10 -4.08 -7.00 52.60
C LYS A 10 -3.23 -5.98 51.83
N ALA A 11 -2.02 -5.70 52.31
CA ALA A 11 -1.09 -4.80 51.61
C ALA A 11 -0.56 -5.43 50.31
N SER A 12 -0.30 -6.74 50.28
CA SER A 12 0.12 -7.45 49.06
C SER A 12 -1.00 -7.57 48.03
N ALA A 13 -2.26 -7.77 48.46
CA ALA A 13 -3.40 -7.79 47.54
C ALA A 13 -3.68 -6.41 46.90
N GLN A 14 -3.48 -5.32 47.64
CA GLN A 14 -3.59 -3.95 47.10
C GLN A 14 -2.42 -3.58 46.19
N ALA A 15 -1.21 -4.05 46.48
CA ALA A 15 -0.05 -3.86 45.60
C ALA A 15 -0.20 -4.66 44.28
N SER A 16 -0.70 -5.90 44.33
CA SER A 16 -0.98 -6.68 43.12
C SER A 16 -2.14 -6.11 42.30
N ALA A 17 -3.19 -5.60 42.94
CA ALA A 17 -4.27 -4.90 42.23
C ALA A 17 -3.78 -3.58 41.59
N ALA A 18 -2.88 -2.85 42.24
CA ALA A 18 -2.28 -1.64 41.68
C ALA A 18 -1.33 -1.94 40.51
N LEU A 19 -0.55 -3.03 40.55
CA LEU A 19 0.27 -3.47 39.41
C LEU A 19 -0.59 -3.96 38.22
N CYS A 20 -1.70 -4.67 38.47
CA CYS A 20 -2.62 -5.08 37.39
C CYS A 20 -3.46 -3.92 36.83
N LEU A 21 -3.63 -2.82 37.56
CA LEU A 21 -4.33 -1.62 37.08
C LEU A 21 -3.43 -0.70 36.24
N PHE A 22 -2.10 -0.78 36.38
CA PHE A 22 -1.17 -0.03 35.52
C PHE A 22 -1.03 -0.65 34.12
N ASP A 23 -1.24 -1.96 33.95
CA ASP A 23 -1.28 -2.60 32.64
C ASP A 23 -2.58 -2.30 31.85
N ALA A 24 -3.65 -1.88 32.52
CA ALA A 24 -4.94 -1.57 31.89
C ALA A 24 -5.12 -0.09 31.51
N LEU A 25 -4.19 0.78 31.91
CA LEU A 25 -4.08 2.16 31.46
C LEU A 25 -2.80 2.34 30.64
N GLY A 26 -2.50 1.37 29.78
CA GLY A 26 -1.51 1.56 28.74
C GLY A 26 -1.97 2.70 27.84
N VAL A 27 -1.26 3.82 27.83
CA VAL A 27 -1.25 4.70 26.66
C VAL A 27 -0.77 3.82 25.51
N GLN A 28 -1.71 3.23 24.77
CA GLN A 28 -1.43 2.51 23.54
C GLN A 28 -0.59 3.50 22.71
N ALA A 29 0.69 3.19 22.48
CA ALA A 29 1.57 4.10 21.75
C ALA A 29 0.90 4.42 20.41
N ALA A 30 0.72 5.71 20.11
CA ALA A 30 0.10 6.13 18.87
C ALA A 30 0.91 5.56 17.70
N THR A 31 0.26 4.80 16.82
CA THR A 31 0.92 4.28 15.62
C THR A 31 1.04 5.42 14.61
N PRO A 32 2.25 5.85 14.21
CA PRO A 32 2.40 7.02 13.35
C PRO A 32 1.64 6.86 12.04
N PHE A 33 0.94 7.93 11.67
CA PHE A 33 0.12 8.02 10.45
C PHE A 33 -1.05 7.06 10.36
N SER A 34 -1.46 6.44 11.45
CA SER A 34 -2.66 5.60 11.52
C SER A 34 -3.48 5.94 12.77
N SER A 35 -4.81 5.85 12.68
CA SER A 35 -5.68 5.92 13.86
C SER A 35 -5.98 4.54 14.47
N ILE A 36 -5.30 3.48 14.02
CA ILE A 36 -5.43 2.12 14.57
C ILE A 36 -5.22 2.10 16.08
N GLN A 37 -6.15 1.48 16.79
CA GLN A 37 -6.10 1.33 18.26
C GLN A 37 -5.89 -0.13 18.70
N THR A 38 -6.38 -1.07 17.90
CA THR A 38 -6.36 -2.50 18.22
C THR A 38 -5.96 -3.31 16.99
N ALA A 39 -5.38 -4.49 17.22
CA ALA A 39 -5.06 -5.41 16.13
C ALA A 39 -6.32 -5.77 15.31
N PRO A 40 -6.20 -5.91 13.98
CA PRO A 40 -7.33 -6.25 13.12
C PRO A 40 -7.85 -7.66 13.40
N ARG A 41 -9.12 -7.86 13.02
CA ARG A 41 -9.80 -9.16 13.12
C ARG A 41 -9.23 -10.14 12.10
N LEU A 42 -8.99 -9.70 10.86
CA LEU A 42 -8.33 -10.46 9.82
C LEU A 42 -6.89 -10.79 10.26
N LYS A 43 -6.53 -12.07 10.13
CA LYS A 43 -5.16 -12.53 10.36
C LYS A 43 -4.46 -12.67 9.03
N ALA A 44 -3.38 -11.93 8.87
CA ALA A 44 -2.57 -12.02 7.66
C ALA A 44 -1.92 -13.41 7.56
N PRO A 45 -1.92 -14.05 6.39
CA PRO A 45 -1.19 -15.29 6.19
C PRO A 45 0.31 -15.05 6.31
N ALA A 46 1.06 -16.09 6.69
CA ALA A 46 2.51 -16.03 6.73
C ALA A 46 3.09 -15.64 5.36
N GLY A 47 4.00 -14.66 5.34
CA GLY A 47 4.61 -14.15 4.11
C GLY A 47 3.77 -13.11 3.36
N SER A 48 2.70 -12.61 3.97
CA SER A 48 1.87 -11.52 3.46
C SER A 48 2.65 -10.26 3.14
N VAL A 49 2.17 -9.53 2.12
CA VAL A 49 2.82 -8.37 1.52
C VAL A 49 1.87 -7.18 1.52
N ASP A 50 2.33 -6.05 2.04
CA ASP A 50 1.73 -4.75 1.72
C ASP A 50 2.26 -4.27 0.37
N CYS A 51 1.42 -4.25 -0.67
CA CYS A 51 1.87 -3.90 -2.03
C CYS A 51 1.83 -2.40 -2.33
N HIS A 52 1.54 -1.53 -1.36
CA HIS A 52 1.53 -0.09 -1.58
C HIS A 52 1.78 0.69 -0.29
N MET A 53 3.01 1.14 -0.11
CA MET A 53 3.35 2.12 0.93
C MET A 53 4.47 3.03 0.45
N HIS A 54 4.65 4.16 1.14
CA HIS A 54 5.66 5.16 0.85
C HIS A 54 6.51 5.46 2.09
N LEU A 55 7.75 5.90 1.86
CA LEU A 55 8.59 6.48 2.89
C LEU A 55 8.80 7.97 2.59
N TYR A 56 8.93 8.76 3.65
CA TYR A 56 9.24 10.18 3.57
C TYR A 56 10.35 10.56 4.54
N ASP A 57 11.31 11.31 4.04
CA ASP A 57 12.50 11.77 4.74
C ASP A 57 12.98 13.08 4.10
N ASP A 58 13.17 14.11 4.91
CA ASP A 58 13.57 15.46 4.53
C ASP A 58 15.07 15.59 4.19
N ARG A 59 15.86 14.53 4.42
CA ARG A 59 17.24 14.43 3.91
C ARG A 59 17.28 14.38 2.37
N TYR A 60 16.19 13.99 1.72
CA TYR A 60 16.05 14.02 0.27
C TYR A 60 15.17 15.19 -0.16
N PRO A 61 15.62 16.03 -1.11
CA PRO A 61 14.86 17.19 -1.53
C PRO A 61 13.58 16.77 -2.27
N ALA A 62 12.48 17.47 -2.01
CA ALA A 62 11.29 17.33 -2.83
C ALA A 62 11.58 17.82 -4.27
N ALA A 63 10.99 17.14 -5.26
CA ALA A 63 11.08 17.53 -6.65
C ALA A 63 10.44 18.91 -6.88
N PRO A 64 10.98 19.74 -7.80
CA PRO A 64 10.34 20.98 -8.18
C PRO A 64 8.87 20.77 -8.60
N GLY A 65 7.95 21.53 -7.99
CA GLY A 65 6.52 21.42 -8.28
C GLY A 65 5.80 20.26 -7.59
N ALA A 66 6.44 19.56 -6.65
CA ALA A 66 5.80 18.53 -5.83
C ALA A 66 4.54 19.08 -5.13
N LYS A 67 3.39 18.40 -5.32
CA LYS A 67 2.09 18.83 -4.77
C LYS A 67 1.83 18.32 -3.35
N LEU A 68 2.40 17.17 -3.01
CA LEU A 68 2.25 16.52 -1.71
C LEU A 68 3.58 16.60 -0.96
N LEU A 69 3.54 17.18 0.23
CA LEU A 69 4.69 17.36 1.12
C LEU A 69 4.32 16.86 2.53
N PRO A 70 4.08 15.55 2.69
CA PRO A 70 3.79 15.00 4.01
C PRO A 70 5.05 15.09 4.91
N PRO A 71 4.87 15.03 6.24
CA PRO A 71 6.00 14.96 7.16
C PRO A 71 6.79 13.65 6.99
N ASN A 72 7.97 13.59 7.61
CA ASN A 72 8.79 12.38 7.63
C ASN A 72 8.00 11.17 8.15
N ALA A 73 8.07 10.07 7.40
CA ALA A 73 7.42 8.82 7.69
C ALA A 73 8.44 7.71 7.42
N SER A 74 9.08 7.26 8.49
CA SER A 74 10.25 6.37 8.40
C SER A 74 9.85 4.90 8.28
N LEU A 75 10.80 4.05 7.89
CA LEU A 75 10.60 2.61 7.89
C LEU A 75 10.31 2.07 9.31
N ASP A 76 10.88 2.68 10.35
CA ASP A 76 10.64 2.25 11.74
C ASP A 76 9.23 2.63 12.20
N ASP A 77 8.71 3.76 11.74
CA ASP A 77 7.30 4.14 11.94
C ASP A 77 6.37 3.11 11.29
N TYR A 78 6.66 2.75 10.04
CA TYR A 78 5.88 1.74 9.33
C TYR A 78 5.94 0.36 10.02
N HIS A 79 7.10 -0.06 10.54
CA HIS A 79 7.22 -1.33 11.24
C HIS A 79 6.29 -1.46 12.45
N GLN A 80 5.92 -0.35 13.10
CA GLN A 80 4.93 -0.35 14.17
C GLN A 80 3.54 -0.77 13.64
N LEU A 81 3.11 -0.16 12.53
CA LEU A 81 1.86 -0.55 11.87
C LEU A 81 1.94 -1.98 11.32
N GLN A 82 3.03 -2.32 10.64
CA GLN A 82 3.25 -3.62 10.02
C GLN A 82 3.09 -4.76 11.04
N ALA A 83 3.65 -4.58 12.24
CA ALA A 83 3.54 -5.55 13.33
C ALA A 83 2.10 -5.72 13.81
N LEU A 84 1.33 -4.63 13.93
CA LEU A 84 -0.08 -4.69 14.32
C LEU A 84 -0.94 -5.41 13.28
N LEU A 85 -0.69 -5.18 11.99
CA LEU A 85 -1.40 -5.86 10.89
C LEU A 85 -0.96 -7.32 10.70
N GLY A 86 0.17 -7.73 11.29
CA GLY A 86 0.74 -9.06 11.12
C GLY A 86 1.35 -9.29 9.74
N LEU A 87 1.69 -8.22 9.02
CA LEU A 87 2.31 -8.28 7.69
C LEU A 87 3.82 -8.55 7.82
N ARG A 88 4.43 -9.15 6.79
CA ARG A 88 5.86 -9.50 6.84
C ARG A 88 6.72 -8.76 5.84
N ARG A 89 6.17 -8.53 4.64
CA ARG A 89 6.85 -7.95 3.48
C ARG A 89 6.14 -6.69 3.03
N MET A 90 6.82 -5.88 2.23
CA MET A 90 6.28 -4.61 1.73
C MET A 90 6.80 -4.26 0.34
N VAL A 91 6.05 -3.48 -0.42
CA VAL A 91 6.48 -2.84 -1.65
C VAL A 91 6.56 -1.35 -1.40
N ILE A 92 7.78 -0.83 -1.36
CA ILE A 92 8.06 0.59 -1.13
C ILE A 92 8.00 1.29 -2.49
N VAL A 93 7.02 2.16 -2.67
CA VAL A 93 6.82 2.90 -3.92
C VAL A 93 7.38 4.30 -3.76
N THR A 94 8.22 4.76 -4.70
CA THR A 94 8.69 6.15 -4.72
C THR A 94 7.48 7.09 -4.86
N PRO A 95 7.20 7.98 -3.88
CA PRO A 95 6.10 8.93 -3.97
C PRO A 95 6.44 10.07 -4.95
N SER A 96 5.41 10.71 -5.52
CA SER A 96 5.57 11.84 -6.44
C SER A 96 6.35 13.02 -5.85
N THR A 97 6.43 13.10 -4.52
CA THR A 97 7.21 14.10 -3.78
C THR A 97 8.66 14.15 -4.21
N TYR A 98 9.28 13.03 -4.56
CA TYR A 98 10.70 12.96 -4.90
C TYR A 98 10.98 12.95 -6.42
N GLY A 99 9.94 12.92 -7.26
CA GLY A 99 10.11 12.78 -8.72
C GLY A 99 10.92 11.52 -9.05
N THR A 100 11.98 11.66 -9.82
CA THR A 100 12.89 10.56 -10.21
C THR A 100 14.00 10.28 -9.17
N ASP A 101 14.04 10.98 -8.04
CA ASP A 101 14.96 10.67 -6.95
C ASP A 101 14.44 9.48 -6.12
N ASN A 102 15.02 8.31 -6.40
CA ASN A 102 14.62 7.06 -5.77
C ASN A 102 15.38 6.74 -4.47
N ARG A 103 16.26 7.64 -3.99
CA ARG A 103 17.18 7.33 -2.87
C ARG A 103 16.45 7.01 -1.56
N CYS A 104 15.36 7.70 -1.24
CA CYS A 104 14.55 7.41 -0.04
C CYS A 104 14.01 5.96 -0.07
N MET A 105 13.47 5.53 -1.21
CA MET A 105 12.97 4.16 -1.39
C MET A 105 14.12 3.14 -1.33
N LEU A 106 15.26 3.43 -1.96
CA LEU A 106 16.44 2.55 -1.96
C LEU A 106 17.04 2.36 -0.56
N ASP A 107 17.10 3.42 0.25
CA ASP A 107 17.49 3.33 1.66
C ASP A 107 16.53 2.43 2.47
N GLY A 108 15.22 2.55 2.18
CA GLY A 108 14.20 1.64 2.73
C GLY A 108 14.47 0.18 2.35
N LEU A 109 14.77 -0.11 1.07
CA LEU A 109 15.09 -1.47 0.62
C LEU A 109 16.32 -2.03 1.33
N ALA A 110 17.40 -1.25 1.44
CA ALA A 110 18.63 -1.66 2.11
C ALA A 110 18.38 -2.03 3.59
N ARG A 111 17.54 -1.25 4.27
CA ARG A 111 17.16 -1.48 5.68
C ARG A 111 16.15 -2.61 5.88
N SER A 112 15.39 -2.98 4.85
CA SER A 112 14.35 -4.02 4.92
C SER A 112 14.87 -5.45 5.10
N ARG A 113 16.19 -5.67 4.93
CA ARG A 113 16.84 -7.00 5.02
C ARG A 113 16.17 -8.04 4.10
N GLY A 114 15.87 -7.64 2.86
CA GLY A 114 15.30 -8.50 1.83
C GLY A 114 13.78 -8.68 1.90
N GLN A 115 13.10 -8.04 2.87
CA GLN A 115 11.66 -8.13 3.05
C GLN A 115 10.87 -7.07 2.27
N ALA A 116 11.56 -6.22 1.51
CA ALA A 116 10.93 -5.26 0.62
C ALA A 116 11.29 -5.47 -0.86
N ARG A 117 10.41 -4.96 -1.73
CA ARG A 117 10.70 -4.68 -3.14
C ARG A 117 10.36 -3.23 -3.45
N GLY A 118 11.03 -2.67 -4.45
CA GLY A 118 10.89 -1.26 -4.82
C GLY A 118 10.06 -1.06 -6.08
N VAL A 119 9.36 0.07 -6.14
CA VAL A 119 8.79 0.61 -7.38
C VAL A 119 9.37 2.01 -7.57
N ALA A 120 10.20 2.16 -8.60
CA ALA A 120 10.91 3.40 -8.89
C ALA A 120 10.08 4.36 -9.74
N VAL A 121 10.51 5.61 -9.82
CA VAL A 121 10.07 6.59 -10.81
C VAL A 121 11.29 6.96 -11.64
N LEU A 122 11.19 6.84 -12.96
CA LEU A 122 12.31 7.02 -13.89
C LEU A 122 11.94 8.02 -14.98
N ASP A 123 12.95 8.55 -15.65
CA ASP A 123 12.85 9.24 -16.92
C ASP A 123 13.70 8.51 -17.98
N GLN A 124 13.67 8.97 -19.23
CA GLN A 124 14.40 8.34 -20.33
C GLN A 124 15.94 8.44 -20.22
N SER A 125 16.48 9.25 -19.32
CA SER A 125 17.94 9.34 -19.13
C SER A 125 18.53 8.12 -18.41
N ILE A 126 17.69 7.29 -17.78
CA ILE A 126 18.13 6.08 -17.08
C ILE A 126 18.92 5.16 -18.01
N THR A 127 20.11 4.75 -17.61
CA THR A 127 20.95 3.80 -18.36
C THR A 127 20.63 2.36 -18.00
N ASP A 128 21.03 1.41 -18.86
CA ASP A 128 20.85 -0.02 -18.56
C ASP A 128 21.64 -0.46 -17.33
N ALA A 129 22.82 0.13 -17.12
CA ALA A 129 23.63 -0.11 -15.93
C ALA A 129 22.91 0.33 -14.64
N GLU A 130 22.25 1.49 -14.67
CA GLU A 130 21.45 1.97 -13.54
C GLU A 130 20.19 1.13 -13.32
N LEU A 131 19.49 0.71 -14.38
CA LEU A 131 18.38 -0.24 -14.28
C LEU A 131 18.81 -1.56 -13.62
N GLN A 132 19.97 -2.10 -14.01
CA GLN A 132 20.52 -3.30 -13.39
C GLN A 132 20.91 -3.07 -11.92
N ALA A 133 21.44 -1.90 -11.58
CA ALA A 133 21.73 -1.53 -10.19
C ALA A 133 20.46 -1.48 -9.35
N LEU A 134 19.39 -0.86 -9.86
CA LEU A 134 18.07 -0.84 -9.23
C LEU A 134 17.51 -2.27 -9.07
N HIS A 135 17.65 -3.13 -10.08
CA HIS A 135 17.23 -4.53 -10.01
C HIS A 135 17.93 -5.28 -8.88
N LYS A 136 19.26 -5.14 -8.78
CA LYS A 136 20.07 -5.74 -7.71
C LYS A 136 19.70 -5.20 -6.33
N ALA A 137 19.32 -3.93 -6.24
CA ALA A 137 18.84 -3.32 -5.00
C ALA A 137 17.44 -3.81 -4.56
N GLY A 138 16.70 -4.49 -5.44
CA GLY A 138 15.38 -5.05 -5.15
C GLY A 138 14.21 -4.32 -5.80
N VAL A 139 14.45 -3.38 -6.71
CA VAL A 139 13.40 -2.75 -7.51
C VAL A 139 12.82 -3.77 -8.51
N ARG A 140 11.50 -3.77 -8.66
CA ARG A 140 10.73 -4.72 -9.49
C ARG A 140 9.64 -4.06 -10.32
N GLY A 141 9.60 -2.73 -10.33
CA GLY A 141 8.66 -1.98 -11.14
C GLY A 141 8.99 -0.51 -11.23
N ILE A 142 8.28 0.17 -12.12
CA ILE A 142 8.29 1.62 -12.28
C ILE A 142 6.88 2.18 -12.14
N ARG A 143 6.73 3.46 -11.81
CA ARG A 143 5.43 4.10 -11.63
C ARG A 143 5.25 5.36 -12.48
N PHE A 144 4.08 5.44 -13.13
CA PHE A 144 3.56 6.64 -13.77
C PHE A 144 2.40 7.19 -12.96
N ASN A 145 2.61 8.36 -12.34
CA ASN A 145 1.60 9.04 -11.55
C ASN A 145 1.06 10.26 -12.28
N LEU A 146 -0.12 10.11 -12.87
CA LEU A 146 -0.78 11.14 -13.67
C LEU A 146 -1.67 12.07 -12.83
N SER A 147 -1.91 11.73 -11.55
CA SER A 147 -2.70 12.57 -10.63
C SER A 147 -1.85 13.66 -9.97
N TYR A 148 -0.62 13.32 -9.59
CA TYR A 148 0.26 14.19 -8.81
C TYR A 148 1.60 14.49 -9.49
N GLY A 149 1.86 13.91 -10.67
CA GLY A 149 3.08 14.09 -11.45
C GLY A 149 4.19 13.13 -11.02
N GLY A 150 5.40 13.38 -11.54
CA GLY A 150 6.61 12.61 -11.25
C GLY A 150 7.13 11.79 -12.43
N ALA A 151 6.30 11.53 -13.44
CA ALA A 151 6.72 10.87 -14.69
C ALA A 151 6.02 11.52 -15.89
N ASP A 152 6.71 11.61 -17.04
CA ASP A 152 6.11 12.02 -18.30
C ASP A 152 5.42 10.83 -18.96
N LEU A 153 4.17 11.01 -19.35
CA LEU A 153 3.40 9.99 -20.04
C LEU A 153 3.99 9.66 -21.43
N ALA A 154 4.78 10.55 -22.04
CA ALA A 154 5.52 10.27 -23.26
C ALA A 154 6.56 9.14 -23.07
N ASP A 155 7.02 8.92 -21.84
CA ASP A 155 8.06 7.94 -21.52
C ASP A 155 7.49 6.53 -21.27
N LEU A 156 6.15 6.37 -21.30
CA LEU A 156 5.46 5.15 -20.91
C LEU A 156 5.91 3.93 -21.72
N GLU A 157 5.72 3.93 -23.04
CA GLU A 157 6.09 2.80 -23.89
C GLU A 157 7.60 2.54 -23.93
N PRO A 158 8.48 3.55 -24.10
CA PRO A 158 9.93 3.33 -24.09
C PRO A 158 10.43 2.70 -22.80
N LEU A 159 10.00 3.20 -21.64
CA LEU A 159 10.42 2.64 -20.35
C LEU A 159 9.76 1.28 -20.09
N ALA A 160 8.49 1.09 -20.45
CA ALA A 160 7.81 -0.20 -20.33
C ALA A 160 8.54 -1.32 -21.08
N ALA A 161 9.03 -1.05 -22.29
CA ALA A 161 9.81 -2.03 -23.06
C ALA A 161 11.10 -2.42 -22.33
N ARG A 162 11.86 -1.46 -21.80
CA ARG A 162 13.13 -1.73 -21.11
C ARG A 162 12.95 -2.48 -19.80
N VAL A 163 11.89 -2.19 -19.05
CA VAL A 163 11.65 -2.88 -17.77
C VAL A 163 11.00 -4.25 -17.95
N ASP A 164 10.31 -4.51 -19.07
CA ASP A 164 9.80 -5.85 -19.42
C ASP A 164 10.95 -6.87 -19.55
N GLU A 165 12.09 -6.47 -20.13
CA GLU A 165 13.30 -7.31 -20.23
C GLU A 165 13.83 -7.76 -18.86
N LEU A 166 13.52 -7.01 -17.80
CA LEU A 166 13.88 -7.34 -16.41
C LEU A 166 12.80 -8.12 -15.67
N GLY A 167 11.67 -8.40 -16.31
CA GLY A 167 10.47 -9.00 -15.71
C GLY A 167 9.75 -8.07 -14.73
N TRP A 168 9.96 -6.76 -14.83
CA TRP A 168 9.35 -5.77 -13.94
C TRP A 168 7.91 -5.43 -14.35
N ASN A 169 7.18 -4.78 -13.44
CA ASN A 169 5.87 -4.23 -13.72
C ASN A 169 5.88 -2.71 -13.92
N VAL A 170 4.90 -2.21 -14.65
CA VAL A 170 4.58 -0.79 -14.77
C VAL A 170 3.34 -0.49 -13.95
N GLN A 171 3.45 0.44 -13.01
CA GLN A 171 2.35 0.88 -12.16
C GLN A 171 1.77 2.18 -12.68
N VAL A 172 0.45 2.27 -12.76
CA VAL A 172 -0.25 3.47 -13.22
C VAL A 172 -1.25 3.91 -12.17
N VAL A 173 -1.15 5.18 -11.77
CA VAL A 173 -2.22 5.88 -11.06
C VAL A 173 -2.68 7.05 -11.92
N ALA A 174 -3.98 7.11 -12.19
CA ALA A 174 -4.61 8.15 -12.99
C ALA A 174 -6.04 8.39 -12.48
N PRO A 175 -6.60 9.60 -12.64
CA PRO A 175 -8.03 9.81 -12.52
C PRO A 175 -8.80 8.84 -13.44
N GLY A 176 -9.96 8.36 -12.99
CA GLY A 176 -10.71 7.33 -13.74
C GLY A 176 -11.06 7.72 -15.18
N ASN A 177 -11.35 8.99 -15.46
CA ASN A 177 -11.59 9.50 -16.82
C ASN A 177 -10.31 9.50 -17.68
N GLN A 178 -9.15 9.81 -17.10
CA GLN A 178 -7.89 9.76 -17.84
C GLN A 178 -7.48 8.30 -18.12
N LEU A 179 -7.78 7.37 -17.21
CA LEU A 179 -7.57 5.94 -17.46
C LEU A 179 -8.33 5.46 -18.70
N VAL A 180 -9.49 6.07 -19.00
CA VAL A 180 -10.26 5.78 -20.22
C VAL A 180 -9.48 6.09 -21.49
N GLU A 181 -8.84 7.26 -21.52
CA GLU A 181 -8.06 7.73 -22.67
C GLU A 181 -6.80 6.88 -22.91
N LEU A 182 -6.33 6.19 -21.86
CA LEU A 182 -5.09 5.39 -21.89
C LEU A 182 -5.30 3.92 -22.24
N GLU A 183 -6.54 3.43 -22.29
CA GLU A 183 -6.85 2.01 -22.46
C GLU A 183 -6.02 1.36 -23.58
N SER A 184 -6.10 1.92 -24.79
CA SER A 184 -5.40 1.36 -25.95
C SER A 184 -3.88 1.35 -25.80
N ARG A 185 -3.30 2.30 -25.05
CA ARG A 185 -1.85 2.34 -24.79
C ARG A 185 -1.47 1.29 -23.76
N LEU A 186 -2.22 1.21 -22.67
CA LEU A 186 -2.00 0.26 -21.58
C LEU A 186 -2.13 -1.19 -22.04
N GLN A 187 -3.09 -1.51 -22.91
CA GLN A 187 -3.26 -2.85 -23.50
C GLN A 187 -2.05 -3.30 -24.35
N ARG A 188 -1.30 -2.35 -24.92
CA ARG A 188 -0.17 -2.62 -25.81
C ARG A 188 1.18 -2.68 -25.09
N LEU A 189 1.22 -2.40 -23.79
CA LEU A 189 2.48 -2.46 -23.05
C LEU A 189 2.99 -3.91 -23.01
N PRO A 190 4.30 -4.14 -23.25
CA PRO A 190 4.87 -5.48 -23.16
C PRO A 190 4.92 -5.96 -21.70
N ALA A 191 5.30 -5.04 -20.80
CA ALA A 191 5.42 -5.26 -19.36
C ALA A 191 4.09 -5.60 -18.68
N ARG A 192 4.19 -6.31 -17.55
CA ARG A 192 3.06 -6.50 -16.63
C ARG A 192 2.56 -5.14 -16.14
N LEU A 193 1.25 -4.96 -16.08
CA LEU A 193 0.61 -3.71 -15.67
C LEU A 193 0.05 -3.84 -14.25
N VAL A 194 0.16 -2.78 -13.44
CA VAL A 194 -0.52 -2.66 -12.15
C VAL A 194 -1.30 -1.36 -12.12
N ILE A 195 -2.60 -1.46 -11.88
CA ILE A 195 -3.48 -0.30 -11.68
C ILE A 195 -3.60 -0.04 -10.18
N ASP A 196 -3.18 1.15 -9.75
CA ASP A 196 -3.25 1.57 -8.35
C ASP A 196 -4.70 1.91 -7.93
N HIS A 197 -4.98 1.75 -6.63
CA HIS A 197 -6.20 2.22 -5.94
C HIS A 197 -7.52 1.91 -6.68
N MET A 198 -7.71 0.64 -7.09
CA MET A 198 -8.89 0.18 -7.83
C MET A 198 -9.20 1.00 -9.09
N GLY A 199 -8.17 1.60 -9.71
CA GLY A 199 -8.31 2.41 -10.93
C GLY A 199 -9.01 3.75 -10.72
N HIS A 200 -9.08 4.26 -9.49
CA HIS A 200 -9.79 5.50 -9.17
C HIS A 200 -11.23 5.54 -9.71
N VAL A 201 -11.91 4.39 -9.70
CA VAL A 201 -13.28 4.24 -10.18
C VAL A 201 -14.17 5.34 -9.55
N PRO A 202 -14.86 6.15 -10.36
CA PRO A 202 -15.65 7.26 -9.85
C PRO A 202 -16.89 6.75 -9.10
N GLN A 203 -17.31 7.52 -8.11
CA GLN A 203 -18.55 7.31 -7.36
C GLN A 203 -19.50 8.47 -7.66
N PRO A 204 -20.80 8.22 -7.87
CA PRO A 204 -21.52 7.01 -7.46
C PRO A 204 -21.64 5.93 -8.54
N GLU A 205 -21.05 6.13 -9.72
CA GLU A 205 -21.21 5.20 -10.85
C GLU A 205 -20.62 3.81 -10.55
N GLY A 206 -19.50 3.75 -9.83
CA GLY A 206 -18.91 2.50 -9.33
C GLY A 206 -18.70 1.47 -10.44
N VAL A 207 -19.27 0.28 -10.25
CA VAL A 207 -19.21 -0.84 -11.21
C VAL A 207 -19.88 -0.54 -12.56
N ASN A 208 -20.73 0.49 -12.64
CA ASN A 208 -21.36 0.93 -13.88
C ASN A 208 -20.54 2.00 -14.62
N SER A 209 -19.42 2.45 -14.05
CA SER A 209 -18.57 3.47 -14.68
C SER A 209 -17.78 2.92 -15.86
N GLN A 210 -17.46 3.81 -16.82
CA GLN A 210 -16.56 3.48 -17.92
C GLN A 210 -15.15 3.09 -17.43
N ALA A 211 -14.66 3.72 -16.36
CA ALA A 211 -13.38 3.40 -15.75
C ALA A 211 -13.34 1.95 -15.25
N PHE A 212 -14.40 1.48 -14.58
CA PHE A 212 -14.49 0.09 -14.12
C PHE A 212 -14.52 -0.91 -15.29
N ALA A 213 -15.28 -0.59 -16.34
CA ALA A 213 -15.31 -1.41 -17.55
C ALA A 213 -13.92 -1.54 -18.20
N ILE A 214 -13.09 -0.50 -18.13
CA ILE A 214 -11.73 -0.51 -18.68
C ILE A 214 -10.77 -1.30 -17.81
N VAL A 215 -10.82 -1.10 -16.49
CA VAL A 215 -10.02 -1.89 -15.54
C VAL A 215 -10.29 -3.38 -15.74
N THR A 216 -11.56 -3.78 -15.89
CA THR A 216 -11.90 -5.19 -16.13
C THR A 216 -11.44 -5.70 -17.49
N ARG A 217 -11.55 -4.92 -18.58
CA ARG A 217 -10.97 -5.30 -19.88
C ARG A 217 -9.44 -5.43 -19.85
N LEU A 218 -8.74 -4.57 -19.10
CA LEU A 218 -7.30 -4.68 -18.89
C LEU A 218 -6.95 -5.96 -18.11
N LEU A 219 -7.75 -6.33 -17.11
CA LEU A 219 -7.62 -7.59 -16.37
C LEU A 219 -7.88 -8.82 -17.26
N ASP A 220 -8.91 -8.77 -18.12
CA ASP A 220 -9.23 -9.83 -19.09
C ASP A 220 -8.04 -10.11 -20.04
N GLY A 221 -7.17 -9.12 -20.28
CA GLY A 221 -5.91 -9.28 -21.04
C GLY A 221 -4.83 -10.12 -20.35
N GLY A 222 -5.03 -10.53 -19.09
CA GLY A 222 -4.21 -11.53 -18.39
C GLY A 222 -2.86 -11.06 -17.84
N ARG A 223 -2.41 -9.86 -18.19
CA ARG A 223 -1.14 -9.23 -17.74
C ARG A 223 -1.32 -8.03 -16.80
N THR A 224 -2.54 -7.77 -16.35
CA THR A 224 -2.85 -6.64 -15.47
C THR A 224 -3.15 -7.12 -14.06
N TRP A 225 -2.71 -6.36 -13.07
CA TRP A 225 -3.08 -6.50 -11.66
C TRP A 225 -3.74 -5.21 -11.17
N VAL A 226 -4.54 -5.30 -10.11
CA VAL A 226 -5.17 -4.15 -9.45
C VAL A 226 -4.86 -4.17 -7.96
N LYS A 227 -4.52 -3.02 -7.40
CA LYS A 227 -4.37 -2.86 -5.94
C LYS A 227 -5.69 -2.45 -5.29
N LEU A 228 -6.13 -3.27 -4.34
CA LEU A 228 -7.16 -2.98 -3.35
C LEU A 228 -6.53 -2.13 -2.23
N SER A 229 -6.39 -0.83 -2.48
CA SER A 229 -5.77 0.13 -1.56
C SER A 229 -6.48 1.49 -1.58
N GLY A 230 -6.28 2.28 -0.53
CA GLY A 230 -6.79 3.66 -0.43
C GLY A 230 -8.31 3.81 -0.64
N PRO A 231 -9.19 3.04 0.04
CA PRO A 231 -10.64 3.13 -0.19
C PRO A 231 -11.21 4.54 0.05
N TYR A 232 -10.59 5.33 0.93
CA TYR A 232 -10.94 6.71 1.21
C TYR A 232 -10.71 7.68 0.04
N ILE A 233 -9.91 7.33 -0.97
CA ILE A 233 -9.55 8.24 -2.07
C ILE A 233 -10.79 8.59 -2.93
N ARG A 234 -11.67 7.62 -3.15
CA ARG A 234 -12.85 7.77 -4.02
C ARG A 234 -14.18 7.55 -3.31
N SER A 235 -14.17 7.04 -2.08
CA SER A 235 -15.39 6.80 -1.33
C SER A 235 -16.09 8.12 -0.99
N ARG A 236 -17.39 8.15 -1.25
CA ARG A 236 -18.35 9.18 -0.80
C ARG A 236 -19.06 8.75 0.48
N SER A 237 -19.19 7.44 0.72
CA SER A 237 -19.80 6.91 1.94
C SER A 237 -18.89 7.02 3.17
N GLY A 238 -17.56 6.93 2.98
CA GLY A 238 -16.57 7.15 4.03
C GLY A 238 -16.42 5.99 5.02
N PRO A 239 -15.62 6.18 6.08
CA PRO A 239 -15.39 5.17 7.11
C PRO A 239 -16.66 4.88 7.95
N PRO A 240 -16.71 3.71 8.63
CA PRO A 240 -15.68 2.68 8.62
C PRO A 240 -15.75 1.73 7.41
N ASP A 241 -16.89 1.69 6.71
CA ASP A 241 -17.21 0.59 5.79
C ASP A 241 -16.82 0.85 4.33
N TYR A 242 -16.74 2.12 3.91
CA TYR A 242 -16.47 2.53 2.52
C TYR A 242 -17.33 1.75 1.50
N ALA A 243 -18.62 1.57 1.81
CA ALA A 243 -19.49 0.58 1.16
C ALA A 243 -19.57 0.72 -0.37
N ASP A 244 -19.51 1.95 -0.87
CA ASP A 244 -19.51 2.29 -2.29
C ASP A 244 -18.26 1.79 -3.03
N VAL A 245 -17.07 2.00 -2.47
CA VAL A 245 -15.81 1.45 -3.01
C VAL A 245 -15.72 -0.06 -2.74
N GLY A 246 -16.27 -0.54 -1.62
CA GLY A 246 -16.36 -1.96 -1.32
C GLY A 246 -17.18 -2.75 -2.34
N ALA A 247 -18.20 -2.15 -2.97
CA ALA A 247 -18.92 -2.78 -4.08
C ALA A 247 -18.02 -3.01 -5.30
N VAL A 248 -17.13 -2.05 -5.62
CA VAL A 248 -16.13 -2.19 -6.68
C VAL A 248 -15.12 -3.28 -6.33
N ALA A 249 -14.59 -3.28 -5.10
CA ALA A 249 -13.64 -4.28 -4.65
C ALA A 249 -14.21 -5.71 -4.72
N ARG A 250 -15.45 -5.92 -4.25
CA ARG A 250 -16.14 -7.22 -4.33
C ARG A 250 -16.28 -7.71 -5.76
N GLU A 251 -16.63 -6.82 -6.69
CA GLU A 251 -16.78 -7.21 -8.09
C GLU A 251 -15.43 -7.56 -8.73
N LEU A 252 -14.35 -6.84 -8.39
CA LEU A 252 -12.99 -7.21 -8.79
C LEU A 252 -12.61 -8.59 -8.24
N VAL A 253 -12.85 -8.85 -6.95
CA VAL A 253 -12.55 -10.14 -6.30
C VAL A 253 -13.33 -11.27 -6.96
N ARG A 254 -14.60 -11.03 -7.31
CA ARG A 254 -15.46 -12.02 -7.95
C ARG A 254 -14.95 -12.41 -9.35
N ARG A 255 -14.37 -11.46 -10.10
CA ARG A 255 -14.00 -11.66 -11.51
C ARG A 255 -12.53 -12.07 -11.72
N HIS A 256 -11.61 -11.53 -10.91
CA HIS A 256 -10.16 -11.65 -11.16
C HIS A 256 -9.32 -11.83 -9.89
N PRO A 257 -9.67 -12.73 -8.95
CA PRO A 257 -9.00 -12.82 -7.65
C PRO A 257 -7.49 -13.11 -7.74
N GLU A 258 -7.02 -13.78 -8.80
CA GLU A 258 -5.61 -14.09 -9.09
C GLU A 258 -4.79 -12.90 -9.62
N ARG A 259 -5.45 -11.73 -9.80
CA ARG A 259 -4.85 -10.48 -10.28
C ARG A 259 -5.02 -9.32 -9.30
N LEU A 260 -5.42 -9.61 -8.07
CA LEU A 260 -5.58 -8.58 -7.05
C LEU A 260 -4.42 -8.60 -6.05
N LEU A 261 -4.07 -7.42 -5.58
CA LEU A 261 -3.07 -7.15 -4.56
C LEU A 261 -3.74 -6.30 -3.49
N TRP A 262 -3.27 -6.37 -2.24
CA TRP A 262 -3.69 -5.43 -1.19
C TRP A 262 -2.56 -4.46 -0.86
N GLY A 263 -2.88 -3.22 -0.47
CA GLY A 263 -1.89 -2.30 0.07
C GLY A 263 -2.50 -1.26 1.01
N SER A 264 -1.73 -0.78 1.98
CA SER A 264 -2.20 0.16 3.00
C SER A 264 -2.39 1.58 2.47
N ASP A 265 -1.58 1.98 1.48
CA ASP A 265 -1.36 3.38 1.08
C ASP A 265 -0.72 4.22 2.21
N TRP A 266 -0.14 3.59 3.23
CA TRP A 266 0.57 4.28 4.32
C TRP A 266 1.72 5.13 3.75
N PRO A 267 1.92 6.38 4.22
CA PRO A 267 1.32 7.05 5.37
C PRO A 267 0.09 7.91 5.00
N HIS A 268 -0.66 7.53 3.96
CA HIS A 268 -1.87 8.18 3.48
C HIS A 268 -1.62 9.64 3.06
N PRO A 269 -0.77 9.89 2.05
CA PRO A 269 -0.29 11.23 1.72
C PRO A 269 -1.38 12.19 1.23
N THR A 270 -2.54 11.65 0.82
CA THR A 270 -3.72 12.42 0.39
C THR A 270 -4.65 12.79 1.56
N VAL A 271 -4.35 12.31 2.77
CA VAL A 271 -5.16 12.52 3.97
C VAL A 271 -4.40 13.40 4.97
N ALA A 272 -5.06 14.41 5.51
CA ALA A 272 -4.46 15.32 6.49
C ALA A 272 -3.97 14.58 7.74
N THR A 273 -2.88 15.06 8.35
CA THR A 273 -2.24 14.45 9.54
C THR A 273 -3.20 14.19 10.71
N GLY A 274 -4.19 15.06 10.92
CA GLY A 274 -5.18 14.90 11.99
C GLY A 274 -6.36 13.98 11.68
N ASN A 275 -6.44 13.38 10.48
CA ASN A 275 -7.58 12.59 10.04
C ASN A 275 -7.16 11.26 9.38
N LYS A 276 -6.05 10.68 9.84
CA LYS A 276 -5.52 9.44 9.28
C LYS A 276 -6.49 8.27 9.50
N PRO A 277 -6.65 7.39 8.50
CA PRO A 277 -7.56 6.26 8.61
C PRO A 277 -7.09 5.24 9.65
N ASP A 278 -8.01 4.36 10.06
CA ASP A 278 -7.66 3.18 10.86
C ASP A 278 -7.27 2.06 9.88
N ASP A 279 -5.97 1.78 9.77
CA ASP A 279 -5.45 0.73 8.90
C ASP A 279 -5.93 -0.67 9.29
N GLY A 280 -6.21 -0.91 10.58
CA GLY A 280 -6.77 -2.17 11.03
C GLY A 280 -8.17 -2.38 10.47
N ARG A 281 -8.98 -1.32 10.44
CA ARG A 281 -10.31 -1.34 9.79
C ARG A 281 -10.18 -1.49 8.28
N ILE A 282 -9.28 -0.76 7.63
CA ILE A 282 -9.03 -0.90 6.18
C ILE A 282 -8.58 -2.33 5.85
N PHE A 283 -7.74 -2.94 6.67
CA PHE A 283 -7.32 -4.32 6.47
C PHE A 283 -8.49 -5.30 6.64
N ASP A 284 -9.34 -5.09 7.64
CA ASP A 284 -10.54 -5.90 7.87
C ASP A 284 -11.55 -5.85 6.72
N LEU A 285 -11.62 -4.76 5.94
CA LEU A 285 -12.46 -4.67 4.74
C LEU A 285 -12.17 -5.79 3.74
N LEU A 286 -10.92 -6.28 3.68
CA LEU A 286 -10.58 -7.38 2.78
C LEU A 286 -11.32 -8.68 3.14
N ALA A 287 -11.64 -8.90 4.42
CA ALA A 287 -12.49 -10.03 4.85
C ALA A 287 -13.92 -9.90 4.32
N ASP A 288 -14.42 -8.68 4.17
CA ASP A 288 -15.76 -8.40 3.66
C ASP A 288 -15.81 -8.35 2.12
N TRP A 289 -14.68 -8.04 1.48
CA TRP A 289 -14.56 -8.03 0.01
C TRP A 289 -14.27 -9.42 -0.55
N ALA A 290 -13.49 -10.22 0.17
CA ALA A 290 -13.12 -11.59 -0.17
C ALA A 290 -13.41 -12.51 1.03
N PRO A 291 -14.65 -13.02 1.20
CA PRO A 291 -15.03 -13.87 2.33
C PRO A 291 -14.32 -15.23 2.35
N ASP A 292 -13.88 -15.71 1.19
CA ASP A 292 -13.10 -16.93 1.03
C ASP A 292 -11.64 -16.71 1.48
N GLU A 293 -11.13 -17.58 2.35
CA GLU A 293 -9.78 -17.47 2.91
C GLU A 293 -8.69 -17.75 1.88
N GLN A 294 -8.90 -18.69 0.96
CA GLN A 294 -7.96 -19.01 -0.10
C GLN A 294 -7.78 -17.81 -1.03
N LEU A 295 -8.86 -17.10 -1.36
CA LEU A 295 -8.77 -15.86 -2.14
C LEU A 295 -7.99 -14.78 -1.39
N ARG A 296 -8.24 -14.59 -0.09
CA ARG A 296 -7.45 -13.63 0.72
C ARG A 296 -5.98 -14.00 0.77
N ASN A 297 -5.66 -15.28 0.88
CA ASN A 297 -4.28 -15.76 0.87
C ASN A 297 -3.60 -15.48 -0.47
N ALA A 298 -4.31 -15.67 -1.58
CA ALA A 298 -3.80 -15.30 -2.90
C ALA A 298 -3.52 -13.79 -3.00
N ILE A 299 -4.47 -12.95 -2.58
CA ILE A 299 -4.36 -11.49 -2.65
C ILE A 299 -3.23 -10.94 -1.77
N LEU A 300 -3.08 -11.50 -0.55
CA LEU A 300 -2.10 -11.03 0.43
C LEU A 300 -0.71 -11.63 0.24
N ARG A 301 -0.57 -12.80 -0.40
CA ARG A 301 0.70 -13.51 -0.47
C ARG A 301 1.02 -14.01 -1.87
N ASP A 302 0.18 -14.86 -2.47
CA ASP A 302 0.60 -15.61 -3.66
C ASP A 302 0.72 -14.72 -4.91
N ASN A 303 -0.26 -13.83 -5.13
CA ASN A 303 -0.22 -12.87 -6.24
C ASN A 303 0.95 -11.87 -6.09
N PRO A 304 1.18 -11.23 -4.92
CA PRO A 304 2.36 -10.40 -4.69
C PRO A 304 3.69 -11.13 -4.91
N VAL A 305 3.82 -12.37 -4.41
CA VAL A 305 5.06 -13.16 -4.55
C VAL A 305 5.34 -13.44 -6.03
N SER A 306 4.31 -13.83 -6.80
CA SER A 306 4.45 -14.06 -8.23
C SER A 306 4.78 -12.79 -9.03
N LEU A 307 4.23 -11.64 -8.64
CA LEU A 307 4.41 -10.39 -9.37
C LEU A 307 5.77 -9.74 -9.09
N TYR A 308 6.18 -9.70 -7.82
CA TYR A 308 7.38 -8.98 -7.35
C TYR A 308 8.59 -9.88 -7.09
N GLY A 309 8.45 -11.22 -7.21
CA GLY A 309 9.57 -12.15 -7.06
C GLY A 309 10.18 -12.13 -5.65
N PHE A 310 9.35 -12.34 -4.64
CA PHE A 310 9.75 -12.47 -3.23
C PHE A 310 10.27 -13.85 -2.86
#